data_AF-A0A258K3U1-F1
#
_entry.id   AF-A0A258K3U1-F1
#
_cell.length_a   1.000
_cell.length_b   1.000
_cell.length_c   1.000
_cell.angle_alpha   90.00
_cell.angle_beta   90.00
_cell.angle_gamma   90.00
#
_symmetry.space_group_name_H-M   'P 1'
#
loop_
_entity.id
_entity.type
_entity.pdbx_description
1 polymer ?
#
loop_
_entity_poly.entity_id
_entity_poly.type
_entity_poly.pdbx_seq_one_letter_code
_entity_poly.pdbx_strand_id
1 'polypeptide(L)'
;MNANDSFLVPLIDAGRLSGLTGGPLGPRFRFWRDQSGKRHVFSVYEPDEAPDYPDALAVVARRTPAGSIAIWAGAAGEAARAAAERFRAEEIHICVLTEDAA
;
A
#
# COMPACT_ATOMS: atom_id res chain seq x y z
N MET A 1 -19.24 -1.91 -11.49
CA MET A 1 -18.09 -1.22 -10.87
C MET A 1 -17.00 -1.16 -11.94
N ASN A 2 -16.72 0.03 -12.48
CA ASN A 2 -15.78 0.20 -13.60
C ASN A 2 -14.36 0.39 -13.04
N ALA A 3 -13.37 -0.24 -13.68
CA ALA A 3 -11.97 -0.34 -13.24
C ALA A 3 -11.15 0.98 -13.24
N ASN A 4 -11.80 2.15 -13.15
CA ASN A 4 -11.15 3.44 -13.34
C ASN A 4 -11.28 4.43 -12.17
N ASP A 5 -11.92 4.03 -11.06
CA ASP A 5 -11.97 4.86 -9.86
C ASP A 5 -10.67 4.71 -9.07
N SER A 6 -9.64 5.45 -9.50
CA SER A 6 -8.45 5.71 -8.69
C SER A 6 -8.87 6.54 -7.49
N PHE A 7 -9.16 5.89 -6.37
CA PHE A 7 -9.47 6.57 -5.12
C PHE A 7 -8.17 7.19 -4.62
N LEU A 8 -7.99 8.50 -4.83
CA LEU A 8 -6.99 9.28 -4.08
C LEU A 8 -7.46 9.38 -2.63
N VAL A 9 -7.43 8.28 -1.89
CA VAL A 9 -7.49 8.34 -0.43
C VAL A 9 -6.21 9.05 -0.01
N PRO A 10 -6.27 10.20 0.69
CA PRO A 10 -5.08 10.88 1.17
C PRO A 10 -4.49 10.04 2.30
N LEU A 11 -3.71 9.02 1.93
CA LEU A 11 -2.99 8.18 2.87
C LEU A 11 -1.70 8.90 3.27
N ILE A 12 -1.51 9.03 4.57
CA ILE A 12 -0.33 9.67 5.15
C ILE A 12 0.63 8.58 5.63
N ASP A 13 1.89 8.62 5.18
CA ASP A 13 2.92 7.70 5.65
C ASP A 13 3.07 7.83 7.17
N ALA A 14 2.86 6.73 7.88
CA ALA A 14 2.95 6.64 9.33
C ALA A 14 4.16 5.81 9.78
N GLY A 15 5.12 5.63 8.88
CA GLY A 15 6.42 5.01 9.15
C GLY A 15 6.39 3.49 9.11
N ARG A 16 7.53 2.90 9.43
CA ARG A 16 7.72 1.44 9.48
C ARG A 16 7.12 0.86 10.75
N LEU A 17 6.95 -0.46 10.77
CA LEU A 17 6.58 -1.19 11.98
C LEU A 17 7.69 -1.07 13.04
N SER A 18 7.52 -0.13 13.98
CA SER A 18 8.48 0.18 15.05
C SER A 18 8.58 -1.01 16.01
N GLY A 19 9.78 -1.58 16.15
CA GLY A 19 10.05 -2.81 16.92
C GLY A 19 10.76 -3.90 16.12
N LEU A 20 10.75 -3.83 14.77
CA LEU A 20 11.42 -4.78 13.87
C LEU A 20 12.68 -4.20 13.21
N THR A 21 13.33 -3.23 13.87
CA THR A 21 14.37 -2.36 13.28
C THR A 21 15.72 -3.04 12.99
N GLY A 22 15.86 -4.34 13.28
CA GLY A 22 17.10 -5.10 13.07
C GLY A 22 16.93 -6.45 12.36
N GLY A 23 15.73 -6.75 11.83
CA GLY A 23 15.41 -8.04 11.20
C GLY A 23 14.77 -7.89 9.82
N PRO A 24 14.67 -8.99 9.06
CA PRO A 24 14.15 -8.99 7.68
C PRO A 24 12.69 -8.53 7.55
N LEU A 25 11.95 -8.50 8.67
CA LEU A 25 10.55 -8.10 8.70
C LEU A 25 10.36 -6.57 8.73
N GLY A 26 11.34 -5.80 9.20
CA GLY A 26 11.21 -4.34 9.29
C GLY A 26 10.90 -3.64 7.95
N PRO A 27 11.58 -4.01 6.84
CA PRO A 27 11.27 -3.50 5.51
C PRO A 27 9.97 -4.03 4.91
N ARG A 28 9.43 -5.16 5.41
CA ARG A 28 8.25 -5.82 4.85
C ARG A 28 6.93 -5.18 5.25
N PHE A 29 6.92 -4.26 6.22
CA PHE A 29 5.69 -3.64 6.70
C PHE A 29 5.80 -2.12 6.84
N ARG A 30 4.73 -1.43 6.45
CA ARG A 30 4.58 0.02 6.59
C ARG A 30 3.19 0.38 7.10
N PHE A 31 3.11 1.43 7.89
CA PHE A 31 1.85 2.00 8.33
C PHE A 31 1.42 3.15 7.42
N TRP A 32 0.13 3.20 7.11
CA TRP A 32 -0.53 4.36 6.53
C TRP A 32 -1.65 4.83 7.46
N ARG A 33 -1.89 6.14 7.51
CA ARG A 33 -3.08 6.70 8.15
C ARG A 33 -4.10 7.09 7.10
N ASP A 34 -5.35 6.71 7.33
CA ASP A 34 -6.47 7.21 6.54
C ASP A 34 -6.89 8.62 6.97
N GLN A 35 -7.91 9.16 6.31
CA GLN A 35 -8.46 10.49 6.58
C GLN A 35 -9.05 10.65 8.00
N SER A 36 -9.44 9.55 8.66
CA SER A 36 -9.89 9.56 10.06
C SER A 36 -8.73 9.54 11.05
N GLY A 37 -7.50 9.39 10.56
CA GLY A 37 -6.29 9.23 11.37
C GLY A 37 -6.07 7.79 11.84
N LYS A 38 -6.96 6.84 11.51
CA LYS A 38 -6.80 5.42 11.84
C LYS A 38 -5.59 4.88 11.10
N ARG A 39 -4.74 4.16 11.83
CA ARG A 39 -3.49 3.60 11.35
C ARG A 39 -3.71 2.16 10.91
N HIS A 40 -3.33 1.86 9.68
CA HIS A 40 -3.47 0.56 9.03
C HIS A 40 -2.09 0.01 8.67
N VAL A 41 -1.90 -1.30 8.84
CA VAL A 41 -0.66 -1.98 8.47
C VAL A 41 -0.76 -2.53 7.05
N PHE A 42 0.29 -2.34 6.27
CA PHE A 42 0.41 -2.85 4.91
C PHE A 42 1.68 -3.68 4.80
N SER A 43 1.60 -4.79 4.09
CA SER A 43 2.75 -5.52 3.59
C SER A 43 3.36 -4.78 2.39
N VAL A 44 4.68 -4.76 2.27
CA VAL A 44 5.42 -4.06 1.21
C VAL A 44 6.02 -5.08 0.24
N TYR A 45 5.73 -4.91 -1.05
CA TYR A 45 6.22 -5.75 -2.14
C TYR A 45 6.88 -4.90 -3.23
N GLU A 46 7.86 -5.48 -3.91
CA GLU A 46 8.26 -5.01 -5.24
C GLU A 46 7.11 -5.28 -6.23
N PRO A 47 6.96 -4.49 -7.32
CA PRO A 47 5.79 -4.61 -8.20
C PRO A 47 5.57 -5.99 -8.81
N ASP A 48 6.63 -6.73 -9.09
CA ASP A 48 6.65 -8.08 -9.65
C ASP A 48 6.44 -9.19 -8.61
N GLU A 49 6.62 -8.88 -7.32
CA GLU A 49 6.39 -9.81 -6.21
C GLU A 49 5.02 -9.65 -5.55
N ALA A 50 4.25 -8.63 -5.93
CA ALA A 50 2.99 -8.28 -5.29
C ALA A 50 1.90 -9.36 -5.55
N PRO A 51 1.31 -9.96 -4.50
CA PRO A 51 0.23 -10.93 -4.66
C PRO A 51 -1.07 -10.28 -5.13
N ASP A 52 -1.91 -11.04 -5.84
CA ASP A 52 -3.15 -10.57 -6.47
C ASP A 52 -4.35 -10.41 -5.50
N TYR A 53 -4.18 -10.67 -4.19
CA TYR A 53 -5.26 -10.79 -3.18
C TYR A 53 -6.56 -10.02 -3.53
N PRO A 54 -7.61 -10.71 -4.03
CA PRO A 54 -8.71 -10.06 -4.75
C PRO A 54 -9.52 -9.07 -3.90
N ASP A 55 -9.60 -9.32 -2.59
CA ASP A 55 -10.34 -8.50 -1.63
C ASP A 55 -9.43 -7.53 -0.85
N ALA A 56 -8.16 -7.39 -1.26
CA ALA A 56 -7.20 -6.52 -0.59
C ALA A 56 -7.10 -5.14 -1.24
N LEU A 57 -6.87 -4.14 -0.40
CA LEU A 57 -6.52 -2.80 -0.84
C LEU A 57 -5.03 -2.73 -1.15
N ALA A 58 -4.69 -2.29 -2.36
CA ALA A 58 -3.33 -1.95 -2.75
C ALA A 58 -3.13 -0.43 -2.79
N VAL A 59 -1.94 -0.02 -2.39
CA VAL A 59 -1.44 1.35 -2.48
C VAL A 59 -0.12 1.29 -3.22
N VAL A 60 -0.08 1.88 -4.40
CA VAL A 60 1.17 2.04 -5.16
C VAL A 60 1.86 3.28 -4.60
N ALA A 61 3.12 3.11 -4.23
CA ALA A 61 3.88 4.16 -3.56
C ALA A 61 5.26 4.35 -4.18
N ARG A 62 5.71 5.62 -4.18
CA ARG A 62 7.09 5.96 -4.52
C ARG A 62 7.93 6.07 -3.26
N ARG A 63 9.16 5.56 -3.33
CA ARG A 63 10.13 5.76 -2.24
C ARG A 63 10.77 7.14 -2.36
N THR A 64 10.78 7.90 -1.27
CA THR A 64 11.52 9.17 -1.18
C THR A 64 12.41 9.19 0.06
N PRO A 65 13.42 10.09 0.14
CA PRO A 65 14.23 10.25 1.35
C PRO A 65 13.41 10.60 2.60
N ALA A 66 12.25 11.24 2.44
CA ALA A 66 11.39 11.67 3.54
C ALA A 66 10.37 10.58 3.98
N GLY A 67 10.21 9.51 3.21
CA GLY A 67 9.16 8.51 3.41
C GLY A 67 8.57 8.00 2.11
N SER A 68 7.66 7.04 2.19
CA SER A 68 6.93 6.56 1.00
C SER A 68 5.77 7.52 0.71
N ILE A 69 5.48 7.78 -0.57
CA ILE A 69 4.36 8.64 -0.98
C ILE A 69 3.36 7.79 -1.77
N ALA A 70 2.11 7.74 -1.32
CA ALA A 70 1.04 7.09 -2.04
C ALA A 70 0.71 7.90 -3.30
N ILE A 71 0.68 7.23 -4.46
CA ILE A 71 0.39 7.86 -5.74
C ILE A 71 -0.88 7.29 -6.40
N TRP A 72 -1.31 6.12 -5.95
CA TRP A 72 -2.53 5.45 -6.40
C TRP A 72 -2.99 4.47 -5.33
N ALA A 73 -4.30 4.27 -5.21
CA ALA A 73 -4.90 3.24 -4.39
C ALA A 73 -6.10 2.60 -5.10
N GLY A 74 -6.29 1.30 -4.89
CA GLY A 74 -7.35 0.51 -5.51
C GLY A 74 -7.20 -0.99 -5.24
N ALA A 75 -7.79 -1.82 -6.09
CA ALA A 75 -7.70 -3.28 -5.95
C ALA A 75 -6.26 -3.79 -6.12
N ALA A 76 -5.88 -4.80 -5.35
CA ALA A 76 -4.62 -5.50 -5.56
C ALA A 76 -4.58 -6.27 -6.89
N GLY A 77 -3.38 -6.71 -7.26
CA GLY A 77 -3.13 -7.49 -8.47
C GLY A 77 -2.87 -6.67 -9.73
N GLU A 78 -3.52 -7.03 -10.84
CA GLU A 78 -3.20 -6.47 -12.17
C GLU A 78 -3.34 -4.94 -12.22
N ALA A 79 -4.41 -4.39 -11.65
CA ALA A 79 -4.63 -2.94 -11.59
C ALA A 79 -3.50 -2.21 -10.83
N ALA A 80 -3.05 -2.77 -9.71
CA ALA A 80 -1.95 -2.22 -8.93
C ALA A 80 -0.61 -2.31 -9.68
N ARG A 81 -0.36 -3.41 -10.39
CA ARG A 81 0.85 -3.59 -11.22
C ARG A 81 0.87 -2.63 -12.41
N ALA A 82 -0.25 -2.49 -13.12
CA ALA A 82 -0.39 -1.54 -14.21
C ALA A 82 -0.21 -0.09 -13.73
N ALA A 83 -0.73 0.26 -12.55
CA ALA A 83 -0.49 1.55 -11.93
C ALA A 83 0.99 1.74 -11.55
N ALA A 84 1.63 0.74 -10.94
CA ALA A 84 3.05 0.79 -10.58
C ALA A 84 3.94 1.03 -11.82
N GLU A 85 3.67 0.33 -12.92
CA GLU A 85 4.36 0.54 -14.20
C GLU A 85 4.12 1.95 -14.75
N ARG A 86 2.85 2.35 -14.87
CA ARG A 86 2.44 3.67 -15.40
C ARG A 86 3.13 4.82 -14.68
N PHE A 87 3.24 4.73 -13.36
CA PHE A 87 3.82 5.79 -12.54
C PHE A 87 5.28 5.58 -12.16
N ARG A 88 5.91 4.50 -12.64
CA ARG A 88 7.28 4.10 -12.29
C ARG A 88 7.51 4.05 -10.78
N ALA A 89 6.56 3.45 -10.07
CA ALA A 89 6.64 3.28 -8.63
C ALA A 89 7.40 2.00 -8.25
N GLU A 90 8.12 2.10 -7.14
CA GLU A 90 9.02 1.04 -6.68
C GLU A 90 8.36 0.11 -5.65
N GLU A 91 7.22 0.49 -5.07
CA GLU A 91 6.59 -0.25 -3.98
C GLU A 91 5.07 -0.41 -4.22
N ILE A 92 4.57 -1.63 -4.00
CA ILE A 92 3.14 -1.93 -3.85
C ILE A 92 2.91 -2.33 -2.39
N HIS A 93 2.07 -1.57 -1.70
CA HIS A 93 1.68 -1.81 -0.33
C HIS A 93 0.31 -2.46 -0.30
N ILE A 94 0.17 -3.63 0.32
CA ILE A 94 -1.11 -4.35 0.38
C ILE A 94 -1.59 -4.45 1.81
N CYS A 95 -2.82 -3.98 2.05
CA CYS A 95 -3.56 -4.22 3.28
C CYS A 95 -4.57 -5.33 3.02
N VAL A 96 -4.29 -6.49 3.61
CA VAL A 96 -5.22 -7.61 3.69
C VAL A 96 -5.98 -7.42 5.00
N LEU A 97 -7.33 -7.28 4.94
CA LEU A 97 -8.31 -7.09 6.04
C LEU A 97 -8.77 -5.63 6.25
N THR A 98 -10.03 -5.33 6.58
CA THR A 98 -10.99 -6.04 7.48
C THR A 98 -12.42 -6.01 6.94
N GLU A 99 -13.19 -7.09 7.14
CA GLU A 99 -14.66 -7.03 7.12
C GLU A 99 -15.13 -5.84 7.98
N ASP A 100 -15.98 -4.96 7.45
CA ASP A 100 -16.66 -3.99 8.31
C ASP A 100 -17.42 -4.78 9.39
N ALA A 101 -17.29 -4.35 10.65
CA ALA A 101 -18.18 -4.87 11.68
C ALA A 101 -19.62 -4.61 11.22
N ALA A 102 -20.40 -5.69 11.19
CA ALA A 102 -21.82 -5.71 10.83
C ALA A 102 -22.66 -4.64 11.55
#